data_AF-A0A948V3M8-F1
#
_entry.id   AF-A0A948V3M8-F1
#
_cell.length_a   1.000
_cell.length_b   1.000
_cell.length_c   1.000
_cell.angle_alpha   90.00
_cell.angle_beta   90.00
_cell.angle_gamma   90.00
#
_symmetry.space_group_name_H-M   'P 1'
#
loop_
_entity.id
_entity.type
_entity.pdbx_description
1 polymer ?
#
loop_
_entity_poly.entity_id
_entity_poly.type
_entity_poly.pdbx_seq_one_letter_code
_entity_poly.pdbx_strand_id
1 'polypeptide(L)'
;MSKPLLTVLTFIAGAVCGVGATYLALPHTAASQVPPMAAAPKEAARPAAPGDTRISFAVTQDERAHIQGQMLTFLTDLQTLNMALADEDRDLIREIGTAQANRRDPNGIGQTLRVKAPAGFRQINQSLRGDFAALAEAADTAPVGELQERLSLVMSKCVACHGTYTVILAAPE
;
A
#
# COMPACT_ATOMS: atom_id res chain seq x y z
N MET A 1 22.26 69.88 21.51
CA MET A 1 21.96 69.76 22.96
C MET A 1 21.71 68.30 23.30
N SER A 2 22.52 67.79 24.23
CA SER A 2 22.34 66.71 25.22
C SER A 2 21.55 65.42 24.92
N LYS A 3 22.27 64.28 25.02
CA LYS A 3 21.81 62.99 25.58
C LYS A 3 21.90 63.04 27.14
N PRO A 4 21.53 62.02 27.96
CA PRO A 4 20.56 60.90 27.89
C PRO A 4 19.75 60.72 29.24
N LEU A 5 19.15 59.53 29.44
CA LEU A 5 18.76 58.86 30.71
C LEU A 5 17.36 59.14 31.29
N LEU A 6 16.49 58.11 31.43
CA LEU A 6 16.29 57.41 32.71
C LEU A 6 15.31 56.22 32.59
N THR A 7 15.78 55.09 33.10
CA THR A 7 15.13 53.83 33.42
C THR A 7 13.96 53.98 34.41
N VAL A 8 12.85 53.25 34.23
CA VAL A 8 12.11 52.65 35.36
C VAL A 8 11.62 51.26 34.98
N LEU A 9 12.26 50.29 35.63
CA LEU A 9 11.91 48.90 35.75
C LEU A 9 10.87 48.78 36.87
N THR A 10 9.78 48.03 36.69
CA THR A 10 9.00 47.52 37.84
C THR A 10 8.69 46.05 37.61
N PHE A 11 9.45 45.24 38.34
CA PHE A 11 9.21 43.82 38.59
C PHE A 11 8.01 43.69 39.55
N ILE A 12 7.07 42.80 39.25
CA ILE A 12 6.30 42.11 40.29
C ILE A 12 6.56 40.62 40.15
N ALA A 13 7.10 40.09 41.24
CA ALA A 13 7.54 38.74 41.44
C ALA A 13 6.36 37.76 41.50
N GLY A 14 6.44 36.69 40.71
CA GLY A 14 5.73 35.44 40.94
C GLY A 14 6.74 34.40 41.42
N ALA A 15 6.73 34.13 42.72
CA ALA A 15 7.56 33.11 43.35
C ALA A 15 7.00 31.72 43.07
N VAL A 16 7.83 30.80 42.56
CA VAL A 16 7.69 29.37 42.84
C VAL A 16 9.09 28.79 43.09
N CYS A 17 9.31 28.40 44.34
CA CYS A 17 10.40 27.54 44.79
C CYS A 17 10.39 26.20 44.04
N GLY A 18 11.57 25.71 43.65
CA GLY A 18 11.68 24.35 43.14
C GLY A 18 13.08 23.98 42.68
N VAL A 19 13.95 23.70 43.66
CA VAL A 19 14.95 22.61 43.69
C VAL A 19 15.70 22.30 42.39
N GLY A 20 17.02 22.50 42.43
CA GLY A 20 17.94 22.09 41.39
C GLY A 20 17.83 20.60 41.05
N ALA A 21 17.80 20.31 39.75
CA ALA A 21 18.03 18.98 39.23
C ALA A 21 19.08 19.10 38.12
N THR A 22 20.25 18.56 38.44
CA THR A 22 21.33 18.19 37.55
C THR A 22 20.83 17.68 36.19
N TYR A 23 21.42 18.22 35.11
CA TYR A 23 21.33 17.64 33.77
C TYR A 23 21.91 16.22 33.81
N LEU A 24 21.04 15.23 33.99
CA LEU A 24 21.34 13.83 33.74
C LEU A 24 21.30 13.62 32.24
N ALA A 25 22.47 13.31 31.67
CA ALA A 25 22.60 12.77 30.33
C ALA A 25 21.75 11.50 30.23
N LEU A 26 20.71 11.54 29.39
CA LEU A 26 19.95 10.36 29.02
C LEU A 26 20.84 9.47 28.14
N PRO A 27 21.09 8.20 28.51
CA PRO A 27 21.74 7.27 27.61
C PRO A 27 20.77 6.96 26.45
N HIS A 28 21.25 7.11 25.21
CA HIS A 28 20.57 6.57 24.04
C HIS A 28 20.60 5.04 24.09
N THR A 29 19.58 4.45 24.70
CA THR A 29 19.17 3.05 24.53
C THR A 29 17.79 3.08 23.88
N ALA A 30 17.43 2.35 22.84
CA ALA A 30 18.06 1.23 22.16
C ALA A 30 17.63 1.30 20.69
N ALA A 31 18.48 0.82 19.79
CA ALA A 31 18.03 0.47 18.45
C ALA A 31 16.91 -0.57 18.59
N SER A 32 15.72 -0.26 18.09
CA SER A 32 14.68 -1.27 17.88
C SER A 32 15.22 -2.29 16.89
N GLN A 33 15.78 -3.38 17.42
CA GLN A 33 16.05 -4.56 16.62
C GLN A 33 14.70 -5.16 16.27
N VAL A 34 14.19 -4.78 15.09
CA VAL A 34 13.12 -5.55 14.45
C VAL A 34 13.70 -6.96 14.28
N PRO A 35 13.14 -7.99 14.93
CA PRO A 35 13.65 -9.33 14.79
C PRO A 35 13.57 -9.72 13.31
N PRO A 36 14.58 -10.40 12.75
CA PRO A 36 14.50 -10.89 11.39
C PRO A 36 13.28 -11.82 11.31
N MET A 37 12.32 -11.48 10.46
CA MET A 37 11.18 -12.35 10.18
C MET A 37 11.76 -13.67 9.67
N ALA A 38 11.67 -14.72 10.49
CA ALA A 38 11.97 -16.07 10.04
C ALA A 38 11.13 -16.36 8.80
N ALA A 39 11.74 -16.98 7.79
CA ALA A 39 11.02 -17.41 6.60
C ALA A 39 9.81 -18.25 7.03
N ALA A 40 8.61 -17.84 6.60
CA ALA A 40 7.38 -18.53 6.94
C ALA A 40 7.49 -20.01 6.51
N PRO A 41 7.02 -20.96 7.33
CA PRO A 41 6.97 -22.37 6.93
C PRO A 41 6.25 -22.52 5.60
N LYS A 42 6.72 -23.44 4.74
CA LYS A 42 5.96 -23.86 3.54
C LYS A 42 4.61 -24.42 4.00
N GLU A 43 3.57 -23.61 3.90
CA GLU A 43 2.23 -23.98 4.33
C GLU A 43 1.68 -25.09 3.42
N ALA A 44 1.20 -26.18 4.03
CA ALA A 44 0.67 -27.32 3.29
C ALA A 44 -0.66 -26.98 2.61
N ALA A 45 -1.04 -27.77 1.60
CA ALA A 45 -2.24 -27.57 0.81
C ALA A 45 -3.51 -27.52 1.68
N ARG A 46 -4.09 -26.33 1.86
CA ARG A 46 -5.39 -26.17 2.51
C ARG A 46 -6.50 -26.20 1.46
N PRO A 47 -7.49 -27.10 1.56
CA PRO A 47 -8.67 -27.05 0.71
C PRO A 47 -9.44 -25.73 0.93
N ALA A 48 -10.26 -25.35 -0.05
CA ALA A 48 -11.18 -24.23 0.11
C ALA A 48 -12.00 -24.42 1.40
N ALA A 49 -12.23 -23.34 2.14
CA ALA A 49 -12.99 -23.41 3.39
C ALA A 49 -14.41 -23.94 3.10
N PRO A 50 -14.97 -24.82 3.94
CA PRO A 50 -16.35 -25.29 3.76
C PRO A 50 -17.30 -24.10 3.66
N GLY A 51 -18.11 -24.05 2.58
CA GLY A 51 -19.05 -22.95 2.31
C GLY A 51 -18.50 -21.80 1.46
N ASP A 52 -17.22 -21.83 1.03
CA ASP A 52 -16.71 -20.88 0.04
C ASP A 52 -17.33 -21.16 -1.35
N THR A 53 -18.17 -20.26 -1.83
CA THR A 53 -18.90 -20.40 -3.11
C THR A 53 -18.14 -19.86 -4.30
N ARG A 54 -16.91 -19.36 -4.11
CA ARG A 54 -16.09 -18.78 -5.18
C ARG A 54 -15.55 -19.85 -6.10
N ILE A 55 -15.27 -19.46 -7.34
CA ILE A 55 -14.62 -20.30 -8.34
C ILE A 55 -13.16 -20.51 -7.92
N SER A 56 -12.82 -21.74 -7.54
CA SER A 56 -11.47 -22.12 -7.17
C SER A 56 -10.66 -22.61 -8.37
N PHE A 57 -9.38 -22.27 -8.43
CA PHE A 57 -8.42 -22.93 -9.32
C PHE A 57 -7.14 -23.29 -8.57
N ALA A 58 -6.48 -24.36 -9.03
CA ALA A 58 -5.31 -24.93 -8.37
C ALA A 58 -4.03 -24.15 -8.74
N VAL A 59 -3.20 -23.88 -7.74
CA VAL A 59 -1.91 -23.19 -7.88
C VAL A 59 -0.81 -23.92 -7.10
N THR A 60 0.45 -23.75 -7.48
CA THR A 60 1.59 -24.18 -6.68
C THR A 60 1.83 -23.24 -5.50
N GLN A 61 2.73 -23.63 -4.59
CA GLN A 61 3.12 -22.76 -3.47
C GLN A 61 3.74 -21.44 -3.96
N ASP A 62 4.63 -21.50 -4.94
CA ASP A 62 5.31 -20.32 -5.48
C ASP A 62 4.34 -19.40 -6.23
N GLU A 63 3.38 -19.98 -6.93
CA GLU A 63 2.28 -19.25 -7.58
C GLU A 63 1.37 -18.55 -6.56
N ARG A 64 1.04 -19.20 -5.43
CA ARG A 64 0.30 -18.58 -4.33
C ARG A 64 1.06 -17.41 -3.73
N ALA A 65 2.36 -17.59 -3.45
CA ALA A 65 3.20 -16.53 -2.91
C ALA A 65 3.30 -15.34 -3.88
N HIS A 66 3.40 -15.61 -5.18
CA HIS A 66 3.38 -14.57 -6.21
C HIS A 66 2.06 -13.78 -6.20
N ILE A 67 0.91 -14.47 -6.15
CA ILE A 67 -0.40 -13.81 -6.06
C ILE A 67 -0.46 -12.93 -4.80
N GLN A 68 -0.06 -13.45 -3.64
CA GLN A 68 -0.09 -12.69 -2.38
C GLN A 68 0.78 -11.44 -2.45
N GLY A 69 2.00 -11.53 -2.99
CA GLY A 69 2.88 -10.38 -3.17
C GLY A 69 2.28 -9.33 -4.12
N GLN A 70 1.63 -9.77 -5.20
CA GLN A 70 0.93 -8.86 -6.11
C GLN A 70 -0.27 -8.18 -5.42
N MET A 71 -1.08 -8.93 -4.68
CA MET A 71 -2.23 -8.37 -3.95
C MET A 71 -1.79 -7.34 -2.91
N LEU A 72 -0.73 -7.62 -2.17
CA LEU A 72 -0.16 -6.65 -1.22
C LEU A 72 0.31 -5.38 -1.96
N THR A 73 0.98 -5.53 -3.10
CA THR A 73 1.42 -4.35 -3.87
C THR A 73 0.22 -3.50 -4.32
N PHE A 74 -0.85 -4.13 -4.83
CA PHE A 74 -2.04 -3.37 -5.21
C PHE A 74 -2.66 -2.62 -4.03
N LEU A 75 -2.71 -3.22 -2.84
CA LEU A 75 -3.23 -2.54 -1.64
C LEU A 75 -2.36 -1.35 -1.22
N THR A 76 -1.04 -1.51 -1.24
CA THR A 76 -0.10 -0.42 -0.97
C THR A 76 -0.28 0.72 -1.98
N ASP A 77 -0.38 0.40 -3.26
CA ASP A 77 -0.56 1.40 -4.31
C ASP A 77 -1.91 2.11 -4.20
N LEU A 78 -2.99 1.40 -3.86
CA LEU A 78 -4.29 2.01 -3.59
C LEU A 78 -4.22 2.99 -2.41
N GLN A 79 -3.51 2.64 -1.33
CA GLN A 79 -3.30 3.55 -0.22
C GLN A 79 -2.53 4.79 -0.66
N THR A 80 -1.44 4.62 -1.41
CA THR A 80 -0.62 5.72 -1.92
C THR A 80 -1.38 6.61 -2.90
N LEU A 81 -2.20 6.03 -3.78
CA LEU A 81 -3.05 6.78 -4.70
C LEU A 81 -4.11 7.62 -3.96
N ASN A 82 -4.68 7.11 -2.88
CA ASN A 82 -5.61 7.91 -2.06
C ASN A 82 -4.89 9.09 -1.37
N MET A 83 -3.65 8.90 -0.91
CA MET A 83 -2.84 10.02 -0.38
C MET A 83 -2.52 11.03 -1.48
N ALA A 84 -2.07 10.56 -2.65
CA ALA A 84 -1.77 11.42 -3.80
C ALA A 84 -3.00 12.21 -4.27
N LEU A 85 -4.20 11.61 -4.24
CA LEU A 85 -5.44 12.32 -4.54
C LEU A 85 -5.77 13.41 -3.51
N ALA A 86 -5.54 13.14 -2.23
CA ALA A 86 -5.76 14.11 -1.16
C ALA A 86 -4.79 15.31 -1.24
N ASP A 87 -3.55 15.05 -1.66
CA ASP A 87 -2.49 16.04 -1.81
C ASP A 87 -2.46 16.68 -3.22
N GLU A 88 -3.33 16.24 -4.13
CA GLU A 88 -3.33 16.58 -5.56
C GLU A 88 -1.99 16.31 -6.29
N ASP A 89 -1.23 15.32 -5.84
CA ASP A 89 0.04 14.88 -6.42
C ASP A 89 -0.18 14.07 -7.72
N ARG A 90 -0.29 14.81 -8.83
CA ARG A 90 -0.55 14.25 -10.17
C ARG A 90 0.60 13.43 -10.72
N ASP A 91 1.84 13.74 -10.34
CA ASP A 91 3.02 13.02 -10.80
C ASP A 91 3.05 11.62 -10.18
N LEU A 92 2.77 11.53 -8.88
CA LEU A 92 2.68 10.25 -8.19
C LEU A 92 1.51 9.39 -8.69
N ILE A 93 0.36 10.01 -9.00
CA ILE A 93 -0.78 9.29 -9.62
C ILE A 93 -0.37 8.68 -10.97
N ARG A 94 0.32 9.46 -11.81
CA ARG A 94 0.80 8.99 -13.12
C ARG A 94 1.83 7.89 -12.99
N GLU A 95 2.79 8.05 -12.08
CA GLU A 95 3.85 7.09 -11.84
C GLU A 95 3.25 5.72 -11.47
N ILE A 96 2.38 5.69 -10.45
CA ILE A 96 1.76 4.45 -9.97
C ILE A 96 0.87 3.84 -11.05
N GLY A 97 0.02 4.63 -11.69
CA GLY A 97 -0.88 4.15 -12.75
C GLY A 97 -0.10 3.53 -13.92
N THR A 98 0.99 4.17 -14.34
CA THR A 98 1.89 3.69 -15.40
C THR A 98 2.62 2.41 -14.98
N ALA A 99 3.13 2.36 -13.74
CA ALA A 99 3.81 1.21 -13.20
C ALA A 99 2.88 -0.03 -13.14
N GLN A 100 1.64 0.14 -12.69
CA GLN A 100 0.67 -0.96 -12.63
C GLN A 100 0.18 -1.40 -14.01
N ALA A 101 -0.08 -0.46 -14.92
CA ALA A 101 -0.44 -0.78 -16.30
C ALA A 101 0.62 -1.66 -16.97
N ASN A 102 1.89 -1.29 -16.80
CA ASN A 102 3.02 -1.93 -17.49
C ASN A 102 3.71 -3.04 -16.69
N ARG A 103 3.17 -3.40 -15.52
CA ARG A 103 3.82 -4.34 -14.60
C ARG A 103 4.14 -5.67 -15.29
N ARG A 104 5.42 -6.00 -15.35
CA ARG A 104 5.93 -7.25 -15.91
C ARG A 104 6.09 -8.31 -14.83
N ASP A 105 6.08 -9.56 -15.27
CA ASP A 105 6.40 -10.72 -14.45
C ASP A 105 7.79 -11.24 -14.82
N PRO A 106 8.85 -10.85 -14.09
CA PRO A 106 10.22 -11.18 -14.47
C PRO A 106 10.55 -12.67 -14.34
N ASN A 107 9.79 -13.42 -13.54
CA ASN A 107 10.10 -14.81 -13.20
C ASN A 107 9.23 -15.82 -13.96
N GLY A 108 8.33 -15.36 -14.82
CA GLY A 108 7.43 -16.22 -15.61
C GLY A 108 6.28 -16.88 -14.83
N ILE A 109 6.20 -16.70 -13.52
CA ILE A 109 5.17 -17.29 -12.64
C ILE A 109 3.77 -16.77 -12.99
N GLY A 110 3.65 -15.49 -13.32
CA GLY A 110 2.43 -14.89 -13.86
C GLY A 110 1.99 -15.52 -15.18
N GLN A 111 2.92 -15.97 -16.02
CA GLN A 111 2.58 -16.70 -17.24
C GLN A 111 2.04 -18.10 -16.96
N THR A 112 2.63 -18.84 -16.00
CA THR A 112 2.12 -20.16 -15.60
C THR A 112 0.74 -20.04 -14.96
N LEU A 113 0.54 -19.03 -14.10
CA LEU A 113 -0.76 -18.69 -13.53
C LEU A 113 -1.81 -18.37 -14.59
N ARG A 114 -1.44 -17.59 -15.61
CA ARG A 114 -2.36 -17.19 -16.69
C ARG A 114 -2.86 -18.38 -17.50
N VAL A 115 -2.09 -19.46 -17.62
CA VAL A 115 -2.54 -20.69 -18.29
C VAL A 115 -3.61 -21.42 -17.47
N LYS A 116 -3.46 -21.44 -16.13
CA LYS A 116 -4.36 -22.13 -15.19
C LYS A 116 -5.62 -21.32 -14.84
N ALA A 117 -5.51 -19.99 -14.89
CA ALA A 117 -6.57 -19.10 -14.43
C ALA A 117 -7.84 -19.19 -15.29
N PRO A 118 -9.05 -19.14 -14.70
CA PRO A 118 -10.31 -19.05 -15.44
C PRO A 118 -10.36 -17.85 -16.40
N ALA A 119 -11.14 -17.96 -17.47
CA ALA A 119 -11.23 -16.90 -18.48
C ALA A 119 -11.65 -15.54 -17.90
N GLY A 120 -12.67 -15.52 -17.04
CA GLY A 120 -13.14 -14.29 -16.39
C GLY A 120 -12.10 -13.68 -15.44
N PHE A 121 -11.28 -14.49 -14.76
CA PHE A 121 -10.17 -13.98 -13.95
C PHE A 121 -9.16 -13.22 -14.82
N ARG A 122 -8.77 -13.81 -15.96
CA ARG A 122 -7.82 -13.18 -16.90
C ARG A 122 -8.37 -11.88 -17.47
N GLN A 123 -9.67 -11.85 -17.80
CA GLN A 123 -10.34 -10.67 -18.31
C GLN A 123 -10.35 -9.54 -17.27
N ILE A 124 -10.66 -9.84 -16.00
CA ILE A 124 -10.59 -8.84 -14.92
C ILE A 124 -9.17 -8.31 -14.76
N ASN A 125 -8.15 -9.17 -14.78
CA ASN A 125 -6.75 -8.74 -14.64
C ASN A 125 -6.33 -7.81 -15.80
N GLN A 126 -6.73 -8.12 -17.03
CA GLN A 126 -6.45 -7.27 -18.20
C GLN A 126 -7.20 -5.93 -18.10
N SER A 127 -8.48 -5.96 -17.72
CA SER A 127 -9.28 -4.75 -17.50
C SER A 127 -8.65 -3.86 -16.43
N LEU A 128 -8.20 -4.43 -15.32
CA LEU A 128 -7.57 -3.70 -14.22
C LEU A 128 -6.33 -2.92 -14.69
N ARG A 129 -5.48 -3.54 -15.52
CA ARG A 129 -4.31 -2.86 -16.12
C ARG A 129 -4.72 -1.69 -17.02
N GLY A 130 -5.80 -1.86 -17.78
CA GLY A 130 -6.39 -0.79 -18.59
C GLY A 130 -6.92 0.35 -17.73
N ASP A 131 -7.57 0.06 -16.61
CA ASP A 131 -8.10 1.06 -15.69
C ASP A 131 -6.96 1.88 -15.04
N PHE A 132 -5.84 1.24 -14.67
CA PHE A 132 -4.64 1.94 -14.21
C PHE A 132 -4.00 2.81 -15.29
N ALA A 133 -3.94 2.34 -16.54
CA ALA A 133 -3.44 3.14 -17.66
C ALA A 133 -4.32 4.38 -17.89
N ALA A 134 -5.64 4.21 -17.84
CA ALA A 134 -6.59 5.30 -17.98
C ALA A 134 -6.52 6.31 -16.83
N LEU A 135 -6.20 5.86 -15.61
CA LEU A 135 -5.92 6.75 -14.47
C LEU A 135 -4.64 7.56 -14.70
N ALA A 136 -3.57 6.92 -15.18
CA ALA A 136 -2.30 7.60 -15.45
C ALA A 136 -2.44 8.67 -16.54
N GLU A 137 -3.14 8.36 -17.63
CA GLU A 137 -3.42 9.30 -18.73
C GLU A 137 -4.24 10.50 -18.23
N ALA A 138 -5.27 10.24 -17.42
CA ALA A 138 -6.12 11.29 -16.87
C ALA A 138 -5.39 12.22 -15.87
N ALA A 139 -4.32 11.75 -15.24
CA ALA A 139 -3.62 12.48 -14.18
C ALA A 139 -3.13 13.88 -14.61
N ASP A 140 -2.84 14.10 -15.90
CA ASP A 140 -2.38 15.40 -16.42
C ASP A 140 -3.45 16.49 -16.38
N THR A 141 -4.69 16.12 -16.68
CA THR A 141 -5.70 17.10 -17.11
C THR A 141 -7.04 16.97 -16.40
N ALA A 142 -7.35 15.79 -15.86
CA ALA A 142 -8.65 15.55 -15.26
C ALA A 142 -8.81 16.26 -13.89
N PRO A 143 -10.01 16.75 -13.55
CA PRO A 143 -10.32 17.19 -12.21
C PRO A 143 -10.12 16.08 -11.16
N VAL A 144 -9.74 16.43 -9.93
CA VAL A 144 -9.47 15.46 -8.86
C VAL A 144 -10.65 14.54 -8.59
N GLY A 145 -11.89 15.07 -8.67
CA GLY A 145 -13.10 14.26 -8.54
C GLY A 145 -13.20 13.13 -9.58
N GLU A 146 -12.80 13.41 -10.83
CA GLU A 146 -12.78 12.39 -11.88
C GLU A 146 -11.67 11.35 -11.63
N LEU A 147 -10.51 11.78 -11.13
CA LEU A 147 -9.43 10.85 -10.75
C LEU A 147 -9.87 9.91 -9.61
N GLN A 148 -10.64 10.42 -8.64
CA GLN A 148 -11.23 9.61 -7.56
C GLN A 148 -12.25 8.60 -8.10
N GLU A 149 -13.08 8.98 -9.07
CA GLU A 149 -14.01 8.07 -9.74
C GLU A 149 -13.27 6.95 -10.47
N ARG A 150 -12.19 7.29 -11.19
CA ARG A 150 -11.32 6.31 -11.87
C ARG A 150 -10.64 5.36 -10.88
N LEU A 151 -10.15 5.87 -9.76
CA LEU A 151 -9.62 5.02 -8.67
C LEU A 151 -10.71 4.10 -8.10
N SER A 152 -11.95 4.58 -8.00
CA SER A 152 -13.09 3.76 -7.57
C SER A 152 -13.41 2.64 -8.55
N LEU A 153 -13.26 2.87 -9.86
CA LEU A 153 -13.36 1.82 -10.88
C LEU A 153 -12.25 0.76 -10.72
N VAL A 154 -11.01 1.16 -10.47
CA VAL A 154 -9.91 0.24 -10.15
C VAL A 154 -10.27 -0.64 -8.95
N MET A 155 -10.73 -0.05 -7.84
CA MET A 155 -11.12 -0.78 -6.64
C MET A 155 -12.29 -1.75 -6.88
N SER A 156 -13.24 -1.40 -7.76
CA SER A 156 -14.36 -2.28 -8.12
C SER A 156 -13.89 -3.62 -8.70
N LYS A 157 -12.76 -3.65 -9.42
CA LYS A 157 -12.17 -4.88 -9.97
C LYS A 157 -11.58 -5.76 -8.89
N CYS A 158 -10.99 -5.16 -7.84
CA CYS A 158 -10.53 -5.90 -6.67
C CYS A 158 -11.71 -6.63 -6.01
N VAL A 159 -12.80 -5.92 -5.76
CA VAL A 159 -14.03 -6.49 -5.17
C VAL A 159 -14.60 -7.59 -6.04
N ALA A 160 -14.75 -7.36 -7.35
CA ALA A 160 -15.28 -8.35 -8.28
C ALA A 160 -14.41 -9.62 -8.32
N CYS A 161 -13.08 -9.48 -8.36
CA CYS A 161 -12.17 -10.61 -8.38
C CYS A 161 -12.24 -11.41 -7.07
N HIS A 162 -12.10 -10.73 -5.92
CA HIS A 162 -12.08 -11.39 -4.61
C HIS A 162 -13.43 -12.00 -4.20
N GLY A 163 -14.54 -11.46 -4.71
CA GLY A 163 -15.88 -12.01 -4.53
C GLY A 163 -16.20 -13.18 -5.46
N THR A 164 -15.45 -13.37 -6.55
CA THR A 164 -15.74 -14.41 -7.55
C THR A 164 -14.74 -15.55 -7.51
N TYR A 165 -13.46 -15.28 -7.25
CA TYR A 165 -12.38 -16.25 -7.41
C TYR A 165 -11.62 -16.48 -6.11
N THR A 166 -11.12 -17.71 -5.98
CA THR A 166 -10.20 -18.11 -4.91
C THR A 166 -9.16 -19.07 -5.46
N VAL A 167 -8.06 -19.26 -4.74
CA VAL A 167 -7.01 -20.21 -5.12
C VAL A 167 -6.83 -21.29 -4.07
N ILE A 168 -6.75 -22.54 -4.52
CA ILE A 168 -6.44 -23.71 -3.71
C ILE A 168 -5.05 -24.22 -4.08
N LEU A 169 -4.30 -24.75 -3.11
CA LEU A 169 -3.03 -25.38 -3.43
C LEU A 169 -3.32 -26.68 -4.18
N ALA A 170 -2.57 -26.93 -5.24
CA ALA A 170 -2.55 -28.24 -5.87
C ALA A 170 -2.16 -29.30 -4.82
N ALA A 171 -2.76 -30.48 -4.91
CA ALA A 171 -2.34 -31.61 -4.10
C ALA A 171 -0.86 -31.91 -4.38
N PRO A 172 -0.06 -32.28 -3.36
CA PRO A 172 1.28 -32.80 -3.60
C PRO A 172 1.18 -34.05 -4.50
N GLU A 173 2.07 -34.15 -5.50
CA GLU A 173 2.26 -35.37 -6.29
C GLU A 173 2.79 -36.52 -5.43
#